data_AF-A0A8J2W2Z9-F1
#
_entry.id   AF-A0A8J2W2Z9-F1
#
_cell.length_a   1.000
_cell.length_b   1.000
_cell.length_c   1.000
_cell.angle_alpha   90.00
_cell.angle_beta   90.00
_cell.angle_gamma   90.00
#
_symmetry.space_group_name_H-M   'P 1'
#
loop_
_entity.id
_entity.type
_entity.pdbx_description
1 polymer ?
#
loop_
_entity_poly.entity_id
_entity_poly.type
_entity_poly.pdbx_seq_one_letter_code
_entity_poly.pdbx_strand_id
1 'polypeptide(L)'
;MIYIESLEQNSCLISGLSCIILTISYVASLYIWRSKFNRDHPSTIKKRFFSVICMMLLAPFFTYYLLDDNTLEKASIYEHMGLRISGMLLASTVPLVLTATLFLGPLTMQFFGGTFKLYAEPMYWFSCWQDLVWLRNHIMAPLSEEWVFRSCMMPILCQCLKPYKAVYIAPLFFGVAHFHHLFEQMSRGVPVMSALFVSLFQFSFTTVFGAYSTYLFLRTGHFFAPLIAHIFCNHMGFPNFFEVSQFPMMQRIVILVNFVLGLILWSYLLVPLTSPYIYDNRLLLLT
;
A
#
# COMPACT_ATOMS: atom_id res chain seq x y z
N MET A 1 3.85 -20.97 32.78
CA MET A 1 4.03 -21.27 31.36
C MET A 1 2.68 -21.33 30.64
N ILE A 2 1.82 -22.30 30.95
CA ILE A 2 0.47 -22.46 30.33
C ILE A 2 -0.42 -21.20 30.43
N TYR A 3 -0.42 -20.52 31.58
CA TYR A 3 -1.22 -19.31 31.79
C TYR A 3 -0.73 -18.09 30.96
N ILE A 4 0.60 -17.98 30.77
CA ILE A 4 1.21 -16.91 29.97
C ILE A 4 0.94 -17.15 28.48
N GLU A 5 1.06 -18.40 28.02
CA GLU A 5 0.70 -18.79 26.66
C GLU A 5 -0.78 -18.52 26.35
N SER A 6 -1.68 -18.80 27.31
CA SER A 6 -3.11 -18.50 27.15
C SER A 6 -3.40 -16.99 27.08
N LEU A 7 -2.70 -16.17 27.86
CA LEU A 7 -2.83 -14.70 27.82
C LEU A 7 -2.29 -14.11 26.51
N GLU A 8 -1.13 -14.57 26.04
CA GLU A 8 -0.56 -14.15 24.75
C GLU A 8 -1.47 -14.56 23.57
N GLN A 9 -2.02 -15.78 23.62
CA GLN A 9 -2.95 -16.27 22.61
C GLN A 9 -4.25 -15.45 22.57
N ASN A 10 -4.78 -15.06 23.73
CA ASN A 10 -5.96 -14.20 23.82
C ASN A 10 -5.66 -12.78 23.29
N SER A 11 -4.49 -12.20 23.62
CA SER A 11 -4.07 -10.89 23.11
C SER A 11 -3.94 -10.87 21.58
N CYS A 12 -3.36 -11.94 21.00
CA CYS A 12 -3.20 -11.99 19.55
C CYS A 12 -4.52 -12.28 18.81
N LEU A 13 -5.42 -13.04 19.43
CA LEU A 13 -6.79 -13.18 18.93
C LEU A 13 -7.52 -11.83 18.91
N ILE A 14 -7.45 -11.06 20.00
CA ILE A 14 -8.04 -9.72 20.09
C ILE A 14 -7.45 -8.80 19.01
N SER A 15 -6.12 -8.76 18.89
CA SER A 15 -5.41 -7.95 17.90
C SER A 15 -5.83 -8.33 16.47
N GLY A 16 -5.91 -9.62 16.16
CA GLY A 16 -6.37 -10.13 14.87
C GLY A 16 -7.83 -9.77 14.57
N LEU A 17 -8.74 -9.97 15.54
CA LEU A 17 -10.15 -9.59 15.39
C LEU A 17 -10.32 -8.08 15.19
N SER A 18 -9.56 -7.27 15.91
CA SER A 18 -9.56 -5.81 15.73
C SER A 18 -9.10 -5.41 14.33
N CYS A 19 -8.10 -6.08 13.77
CA CYS A 19 -7.65 -5.83 12.40
C CYS A 19 -8.72 -6.23 11.36
N ILE A 20 -9.46 -7.33 11.60
CA ILE A 20 -10.62 -7.71 10.78
C ILE A 20 -11.70 -6.63 10.83
N ILE A 21 -12.06 -6.17 12.03
CA ILE A 21 -13.07 -5.11 12.21
C ILE A 21 -12.62 -3.85 11.48
N LEU A 22 -11.38 -3.41 11.65
CA LEU A 22 -10.85 -2.22 10.98
C LEU A 22 -10.91 -2.36 9.44
N THR A 23 -10.58 -3.53 8.92
CA THR A 23 -10.66 -3.85 7.48
C THR A 23 -12.10 -3.75 6.97
N ILE A 24 -13.05 -4.40 7.68
CA ILE A 24 -14.47 -4.38 7.31
C ILE A 24 -15.02 -2.97 7.40
N SER A 25 -14.72 -2.22 8.46
CA SER A 25 -15.16 -0.83 8.63
C SER A 25 -14.62 0.08 7.53
N TYR A 26 -13.34 -0.09 7.15
CA TYR A 26 -12.76 0.65 6.02
C TYR A 26 -13.50 0.36 4.71
N VAL A 27 -13.69 -0.92 4.36
CA VAL A 27 -14.43 -1.30 3.14
C VAL A 27 -15.88 -0.82 3.20
N ALA A 28 -16.56 -1.00 4.33
CA ALA A 28 -17.95 -0.56 4.51
C ALA A 28 -18.11 0.96 4.33
N SER A 29 -17.11 1.76 4.73
CA SER A 29 -17.13 3.21 4.53
C SER A 29 -17.23 3.61 3.05
N LEU A 30 -16.75 2.79 2.12
CA LEU A 30 -16.86 3.02 0.67
C LEU A 30 -18.29 2.83 0.14
N TYR A 31 -19.15 2.15 0.91
CA TYR A 31 -20.50 1.75 0.51
C TYR A 31 -21.61 2.30 1.39
N ILE A 32 -21.29 3.07 2.43
CA ILE A 32 -22.27 3.70 3.33
C ILE A 32 -23.26 4.60 2.56
N TRP A 33 -22.79 5.19 1.47
CA TRP A 33 -23.61 6.01 0.59
C TRP A 33 -24.23 5.17 -0.53
N ARG A 34 -25.56 5.07 -0.56
CA ARG A 34 -26.25 4.56 -1.75
C ARG A 34 -26.02 5.50 -2.93
N SER A 35 -25.34 5.00 -3.97
CA SER A 35 -25.16 5.72 -5.23
C SER A 35 -25.88 5.00 -6.35
N LYS A 36 -26.60 5.75 -7.19
CA LYS A 36 -27.16 5.23 -8.45
C LYS A 36 -26.12 5.19 -9.57
N PHE A 37 -24.98 5.86 -9.37
CA PHE A 37 -23.95 6.02 -10.37
C PHE A 37 -22.80 5.04 -10.12
N ASN A 38 -22.00 4.79 -11.16
CA ASN A 38 -20.79 3.99 -11.04
C ASN A 38 -19.77 4.64 -10.07
N ARG A 39 -18.71 3.89 -9.74
CA ARG A 39 -17.67 4.35 -8.81
C ARG A 39 -16.84 5.54 -9.30
N ASP A 40 -16.78 5.74 -10.61
CA ASP A 40 -15.97 6.77 -11.27
C ASP A 40 -16.76 8.08 -11.43
N HIS A 41 -18.07 8.07 -11.16
CA HIS A 41 -18.89 9.26 -11.18
C HIS A 41 -18.47 10.26 -10.07
N PRO A 42 -18.31 11.55 -10.38
CA PRO A 42 -17.85 12.58 -9.43
C PRO A 42 -18.58 12.59 -8.10
N SER A 43 -19.91 12.42 -8.10
CA SER A 43 -20.70 12.40 -6.87
C SER A 43 -20.44 11.17 -6.00
N THR A 44 -20.16 10.01 -6.60
CA THR A 44 -19.77 8.80 -5.87
C THR A 44 -18.39 8.97 -5.26
N ILE A 45 -17.44 9.53 -6.02
CA ILE A 45 -16.07 9.79 -5.55
C ILE A 45 -16.08 10.73 -4.34
N LYS A 46 -16.76 11.89 -4.44
CA LYS A 46 -16.81 12.89 -3.35
C LYS A 46 -17.41 12.32 -2.06
N LYS A 47 -18.47 11.52 -2.17
CA LYS A 47 -19.10 10.86 -1.01
C LYS A 47 -18.17 9.82 -0.36
N ARG A 48 -17.49 9.01 -1.17
CA ARG A 48 -16.50 8.04 -0.69
C ARG A 48 -15.30 8.73 -0.05
N PHE A 49 -14.82 9.85 -0.61
CA PHE A 49 -13.75 10.64 -0.01
C PHE A 49 -14.14 11.09 1.40
N PHE A 50 -15.34 11.64 1.56
CA PHE A 50 -15.81 12.08 2.87
C PHE A 50 -15.84 10.93 3.89
N SER A 51 -16.45 9.78 3.54
CA SER A 51 -16.51 8.65 4.48
C SER A 51 -15.15 8.05 4.79
N VAL A 52 -14.24 7.98 3.81
CA VAL A 52 -12.87 7.51 4.03
C VAL A 52 -12.09 8.49 4.91
N ILE A 53 -12.26 9.80 4.76
CA ILE A 53 -11.67 10.80 5.66
C ILE A 53 -12.16 10.58 7.10
N CYS A 54 -13.47 10.37 7.30
CA CYS A 54 -13.98 10.01 8.62
C CYS A 54 -13.32 8.75 9.18
N MET A 55 -13.14 7.71 8.36
CA MET A 55 -12.43 6.50 8.79
C MET A 55 -10.95 6.76 9.13
N MET A 56 -10.26 7.59 8.37
CA MET A 56 -8.87 7.97 8.66
C MET A 56 -8.75 8.76 9.97
N LEU A 57 -9.77 9.54 10.35
CA LEU A 57 -9.81 10.22 11.63
C LEU A 57 -10.13 9.25 12.78
N LEU A 58 -11.00 8.26 12.56
CA LEU A 58 -11.41 7.30 13.59
C LEU A 58 -10.37 6.20 13.85
N ALA A 59 -9.70 5.69 12.82
CA ALA A 59 -8.77 4.57 12.92
C ALA A 59 -7.62 4.78 13.93
N PRO A 60 -6.97 5.96 14.02
CA PRO A 60 -5.95 6.23 15.03
C PRO A 60 -6.47 6.14 16.47
N PHE A 61 -7.71 6.57 16.72
CA PHE A 61 -8.33 6.43 18.04
C PHE A 61 -8.50 4.95 18.40
N PHE A 62 -9.00 4.14 17.46
CA PHE A 62 -9.08 2.69 17.67
C PHE A 62 -7.71 2.07 17.93
N THR A 63 -6.68 2.45 17.17
CA THR A 63 -5.31 1.98 17.41
C THR A 63 -4.84 2.32 18.82
N TYR A 64 -5.01 3.57 19.27
CA TYR A 64 -4.60 3.97 20.61
C TYR A 64 -5.26 3.13 21.71
N TYR A 65 -6.58 2.89 21.63
CA TYR A 65 -7.31 2.11 22.64
C TYR A 65 -7.03 0.60 22.59
N LEU A 66 -6.51 0.08 21.48
CA LEU A 66 -6.22 -1.33 21.30
C LEU A 66 -4.76 -1.70 21.58
N LEU A 67 -3.89 -0.71 21.71
CA LEU A 67 -2.50 -0.92 22.09
C LEU A 67 -2.38 -1.16 23.59
N ASP A 68 -1.55 -2.12 23.96
CA ASP A 68 -1.22 -2.36 25.37
C ASP A 68 -0.25 -1.30 25.92
N ASP A 69 -0.31 -1.10 27.25
CA ASP A 69 0.52 -0.11 27.95
C ASP A 69 2.02 -0.37 27.72
N ASN A 70 2.44 -1.64 27.69
CA ASN A 70 3.83 -2.05 27.44
C ASN A 70 4.34 -1.57 26.06
N THR A 71 3.47 -1.51 25.06
CA THR A 71 3.79 -1.03 23.72
C THR A 71 3.82 0.50 23.71
N LEU A 72 2.85 1.15 24.37
CA LEU A 72 2.81 2.62 24.50
C LEU A 72 3.97 3.19 25.32
N GLU A 73 4.57 2.42 26.24
CA GLU A 73 5.76 2.82 26.98
C GLU A 73 7.03 2.86 26.12
N LYS A 74 7.10 2.07 25.04
CA LYS A 74 8.32 1.98 24.19
C LYS A 74 8.53 3.20 23.31
N ALA A 75 7.44 3.85 22.89
CA ALA A 75 7.47 5.03 22.03
C ALA A 75 6.10 5.70 22.00
N SER A 76 6.06 6.95 21.55
CA SER A 76 4.79 7.66 21.37
C SER A 76 3.88 6.97 20.34
N ILE A 77 2.56 7.16 20.45
CA ILE A 77 1.60 6.66 19.45
C ILE A 77 1.95 7.12 18.03
N TYR A 78 2.42 8.36 17.88
CA TYR A 78 2.85 8.90 16.59
C TYR A 78 4.02 8.11 16.01
N GLU A 79 5.01 7.75 16.81
CA GLU A 79 6.15 6.94 16.35
C GLU A 79 5.74 5.52 15.96
N HIS A 80 4.86 4.88 16.73
CA HIS A 80 4.29 3.57 16.35
C HIS A 80 3.54 3.63 15.02
N MET A 81 2.82 4.72 14.79
CA MET A 81 2.12 4.99 13.52
C MET A 81 3.06 5.44 12.38
N GLY A 82 4.37 5.59 12.64
CA GLY A 82 5.36 6.02 11.65
C GLY A 82 5.34 7.51 11.34
N LEU A 83 4.83 8.33 12.26
CA LEU A 83 4.75 9.79 12.15
C LEU A 83 5.87 10.44 12.94
N ARG A 84 6.96 10.78 12.25
CA ARG A 84 8.12 11.45 12.83
C ARG A 84 8.83 12.29 11.77
N ILE A 85 9.49 13.36 12.22
CA ILE A 85 10.22 14.28 11.32
C ILE A 85 11.62 13.76 11.00
N SER A 86 12.30 13.16 11.99
CA SER A 86 13.65 12.62 11.80
C SER A 86 13.65 11.55 10.70
N GLY A 87 14.57 11.66 9.73
CA GLY A 87 14.67 10.72 8.61
C GLY A 87 13.53 10.76 7.59
N MET A 88 12.54 11.67 7.72
CA MET A 88 11.36 11.74 6.83
C MET A 88 11.73 11.94 5.36
N LEU A 89 12.70 12.83 5.07
CA LEU A 89 13.16 13.07 3.69
C LEU A 89 13.75 11.80 3.06
N LEU A 90 14.59 11.07 3.81
CA LEU A 90 15.18 9.82 3.33
C LEU A 90 14.12 8.74 3.19
N ALA A 91 13.19 8.63 4.14
CA ALA A 91 12.05 7.72 4.08
C ALA A 91 11.17 7.98 2.86
N SER A 92 11.11 9.23 2.39
CA SER A 92 10.32 9.62 1.23
C SER A 92 11.02 9.35 -0.10
N THR A 93 12.36 9.37 -0.11
CA THR A 93 13.16 9.33 -1.35
C THR A 93 13.83 7.97 -1.59
N VAL A 94 14.48 7.38 -0.58
CA VAL A 94 15.27 6.14 -0.75
C VAL A 94 14.38 4.92 -1.06
N PRO A 95 13.25 4.67 -0.36
CA PRO A 95 12.31 3.62 -0.73
C PRO A 95 11.66 3.84 -2.10
N LEU A 96 11.46 5.11 -2.51
CA LEU A 96 10.97 5.43 -3.85
C LEU A 96 12.01 5.03 -4.91
N VAL A 97 13.29 5.36 -4.72
CA VAL A 97 14.38 4.95 -5.64
C VAL A 97 14.49 3.42 -5.71
N LEU A 98 14.39 2.74 -4.57
CA LEU A 98 14.35 1.27 -4.53
C LEU A 98 13.16 0.73 -5.33
N THR A 99 11.97 1.29 -5.15
CA THR A 99 10.76 0.89 -5.88
C THR A 99 10.89 1.20 -7.37
N ALA A 100 11.42 2.36 -7.76
CA ALA A 100 11.69 2.71 -9.15
C ALA A 100 12.72 1.76 -9.79
N THR A 101 13.69 1.27 -9.01
CA THR A 101 14.66 0.26 -9.47
C THR A 101 13.96 -1.06 -9.84
N LEU A 102 12.97 -1.50 -9.06
CA LEU A 102 12.15 -2.65 -9.43
C LEU A 102 11.38 -2.40 -10.75
N PHE A 103 11.00 -1.16 -11.00
CA PHE A 103 10.25 -0.71 -12.19
C PHE A 103 11.15 -0.28 -13.37
N LEU A 104 12.43 -0.66 -13.42
CA LEU A 104 13.32 -0.29 -14.54
C LEU A 104 12.76 -0.70 -15.92
N GLY A 105 12.17 -1.90 -16.04
CA GLY A 105 11.52 -2.35 -17.28
C GLY A 105 10.38 -1.41 -17.72
N PRO A 106 9.32 -1.22 -16.91
CA PRO A 106 8.23 -0.29 -17.21
C PRO A 106 8.68 1.16 -17.45
N LEU A 107 9.65 1.66 -16.68
CA LEU A 107 10.20 3.01 -16.89
C LEU A 107 10.89 3.12 -18.27
N THR A 108 11.59 2.06 -18.69
CA THR A 108 12.19 1.99 -20.04
C THR A 108 11.11 2.00 -21.13
N MET A 109 9.99 1.29 -20.91
CA MET A 109 8.85 1.31 -21.83
C MET A 109 8.25 2.72 -21.96
N GLN A 110 8.03 3.42 -20.84
CA GLN A 110 7.52 4.80 -20.86
C GLN A 110 8.49 5.77 -21.54
N PHE A 111 9.80 5.57 -21.35
CA PHE A 111 10.83 6.37 -22.01
C PHE A 111 10.78 6.19 -23.53
N PHE A 112 10.82 4.94 -24.02
CA PHE A 112 10.76 4.66 -25.47
C PHE A 112 9.39 4.98 -26.08
N GLY A 113 8.31 4.79 -25.32
CA GLY A 113 6.94 5.14 -25.71
C GLY A 113 6.67 6.65 -25.73
N GLY A 114 7.62 7.47 -25.27
CA GLY A 114 7.53 8.93 -25.30
C GLY A 114 6.66 9.53 -24.19
N THR A 115 6.16 8.74 -23.23
CA THR A 115 5.35 9.20 -22.09
C THR A 115 6.09 10.26 -21.26
N PHE A 116 7.42 10.19 -21.20
CA PHE A 116 8.23 11.18 -20.47
C PHE A 116 8.10 12.60 -21.04
N LYS A 117 7.79 12.75 -22.34
CA LYS A 117 7.51 14.06 -22.94
C LYS A 117 6.24 14.66 -22.36
N LEU A 118 5.20 13.84 -22.13
CA LEU A 118 3.96 14.26 -21.49
C LEU A 118 4.20 14.73 -20.05
N TYR A 119 5.06 14.02 -19.30
CA TYR A 119 5.42 14.41 -17.94
C TYR A 119 6.19 15.73 -17.88
N ALA A 120 6.87 16.14 -18.96
CA ALA A 120 7.52 17.44 -19.05
C ALA A 120 6.52 18.60 -19.29
N GLU A 121 5.26 18.31 -19.66
CA GLU A 121 4.24 19.33 -19.91
C GLU A 121 3.50 19.72 -18.62
N PRO A 122 3.60 20.98 -18.12
CA PRO A 122 2.93 21.37 -16.89
C PRO A 122 1.40 21.26 -16.95
N MET A 123 0.82 21.45 -18.14
CA MET A 123 -0.63 21.39 -18.36
C MET A 123 -1.19 19.99 -18.13
N TYR A 124 -0.41 18.94 -18.42
CA TYR A 124 -0.80 17.56 -18.13
C TYR A 124 -1.08 17.39 -16.64
N TRP A 125 -0.15 17.85 -15.79
CA TRP A 125 -0.30 17.76 -14.34
C TRP A 125 -1.46 18.60 -13.84
N PHE A 126 -1.65 19.81 -14.36
CA PHE A 126 -2.81 20.63 -14.01
C PHE A 126 -4.13 19.91 -14.32
N SER A 127 -4.23 19.26 -15.48
CA SER A 127 -5.40 18.44 -15.84
C SER A 127 -5.58 17.25 -14.88
N CYS A 128 -4.51 16.56 -14.50
CA CYS A 128 -4.55 15.47 -13.52
C CYS A 128 -5.10 15.93 -12.16
N TRP A 129 -4.68 17.12 -11.68
CA TRP A 129 -5.19 17.69 -10.43
C TRP A 129 -6.68 18.10 -10.48
N GLN A 130 -7.24 18.28 -11.68
CA GLN A 130 -8.67 18.55 -11.87
C GLN A 130 -9.51 17.27 -12.05
N ASP A 131 -8.87 16.13 -12.35
CA ASP A 131 -9.54 14.84 -12.51
C ASP A 131 -9.71 14.12 -11.15
N LEU A 132 -10.97 13.98 -10.72
CA LEU A 132 -11.32 13.28 -9.48
C LEU A 132 -10.96 11.79 -9.51
N VAL A 133 -10.97 11.14 -10.67
CA VAL A 133 -10.56 9.74 -10.82
C VAL A 133 -9.06 9.63 -10.60
N TRP A 134 -8.28 10.54 -11.20
CA TRP A 134 -6.85 10.61 -10.99
C TRP A 134 -6.49 10.88 -9.52
N LEU A 135 -7.12 11.89 -8.90
CA LEU A 135 -6.93 12.20 -7.48
C LEU A 135 -7.27 11.03 -6.56
N ARG A 136 -8.35 10.31 -6.86
CA ARG A 136 -8.70 9.10 -6.10
C ARG A 136 -7.58 8.06 -6.21
N ASN A 137 -7.19 7.72 -7.43
CA ASN A 137 -6.28 6.61 -7.68
C ASN A 137 -4.84 6.90 -7.20
N HIS A 138 -4.38 8.15 -7.29
CA HIS A 138 -2.99 8.52 -7.02
C HIS A 138 -2.78 9.19 -5.67
N ILE A 139 -3.81 9.78 -5.05
CA ILE A 139 -3.67 10.49 -3.77
C ILE A 139 -4.51 9.82 -2.70
N MET A 140 -5.84 9.86 -2.84
CA MET A 140 -6.73 9.49 -1.74
C MET A 140 -6.68 7.99 -1.40
N ALA A 141 -6.65 7.11 -2.41
CA ALA A 141 -6.59 5.67 -2.18
C ALA A 141 -5.26 5.25 -1.51
N PRO A 142 -4.07 5.55 -2.08
CA PRO A 142 -2.80 5.27 -1.39
C PRO A 142 -2.72 5.85 0.02
N LEU A 143 -3.14 7.11 0.18
CA LEU A 143 -3.09 7.80 1.47
C LEU A 143 -3.92 7.07 2.52
N SER A 144 -5.19 6.80 2.22
CA SER A 144 -6.10 6.15 3.17
C SER A 144 -5.76 4.68 3.43
N GLU A 145 -5.31 3.97 2.40
CA GLU A 145 -4.93 2.57 2.51
C GLU A 145 -3.67 2.40 3.37
N GLU A 146 -2.60 3.15 3.10
CA GLU A 146 -1.40 3.06 3.94
C GLU A 146 -1.66 3.58 5.36
N TRP A 147 -2.53 4.60 5.52
CA TRP A 147 -2.86 5.11 6.85
C TRP A 147 -3.56 4.05 7.70
N VAL A 148 -4.59 3.39 7.15
CA VAL A 148 -5.36 2.39 7.90
C VAL A 148 -4.57 1.08 8.05
N PHE A 149 -4.01 0.55 6.97
CA PHE A 149 -3.38 -0.78 7.00
C PHE A 149 -1.93 -0.76 7.51
N ARG A 150 -1.20 0.37 7.40
CA ARG A 150 0.19 0.45 7.90
C ARG A 150 0.21 1.22 9.20
N SER A 151 -0.13 2.51 9.18
CA SER A 151 0.00 3.33 10.40
C SER A 151 -0.92 2.87 11.53
N CYS A 152 -2.16 2.46 11.28
CA CYS A 152 -3.10 2.08 12.34
C CYS A 152 -3.05 0.59 12.70
N MET A 153 -3.02 -0.30 11.68
CA MET A 153 -3.11 -1.74 11.89
C MET A 153 -1.79 -2.39 12.32
N MET A 154 -0.63 -1.91 11.83
CA MET A 154 0.65 -2.55 12.12
C MET A 154 1.03 -2.51 13.60
N PRO A 155 0.85 -1.40 14.35
CA PRO A 155 1.11 -1.39 15.79
C PRO A 155 0.30 -2.47 16.54
N ILE A 156 -0.99 -2.61 16.22
CA ILE A 156 -1.89 -3.61 16.81
C ILE A 156 -1.40 -5.02 16.51
N LEU A 157 -0.90 -5.29 15.30
CA LEU A 157 -0.35 -6.60 14.97
C LEU A 157 1.02 -6.85 15.62
N CYS A 158 1.88 -5.84 15.67
CA CYS A 158 3.24 -5.96 16.20
C CYS A 158 3.31 -6.09 17.72
N GLN A 159 2.25 -5.76 18.47
CA GLN A 159 2.21 -6.03 19.90
C GLN A 159 2.12 -7.53 20.22
N CYS A 160 1.57 -8.35 19.32
CA CYS A 160 1.43 -9.80 19.51
C CYS A 160 2.22 -10.66 18.52
N LEU A 161 2.51 -10.14 17.33
CA LEU A 161 3.28 -10.84 16.29
C LEU A 161 4.71 -10.34 16.25
N LYS A 162 5.65 -11.29 16.08
CA LYS A 162 7.02 -10.94 15.69
C LYS A 162 6.98 -10.16 14.36
N PRO A 163 7.74 -9.06 14.20
CA PRO A 163 7.65 -8.19 13.02
C PRO A 163 7.82 -8.90 11.68
N TYR A 164 8.71 -9.89 11.57
CA TYR A 164 8.85 -10.69 10.34
C TYR A 164 7.59 -11.51 10.00
N LYS A 165 6.80 -11.96 10.99
CA LYS A 165 5.50 -12.62 10.75
C LYS A 165 4.47 -11.60 10.29
N ALA A 166 4.49 -10.40 10.87
CA ALA A 166 3.57 -9.33 10.51
C ALA A 166 3.74 -8.89 9.04
N VAL A 167 4.96 -8.95 8.48
CA VAL A 167 5.23 -8.74 7.04
C VAL A 167 4.40 -9.67 6.14
N TYR A 168 4.13 -10.90 6.57
CA TYR A 168 3.36 -11.87 5.77
C TYR A 168 1.86 -11.93 6.14
N ILE A 169 1.51 -11.61 7.38
CA ILE A 169 0.12 -11.71 7.87
C ILE A 169 -0.67 -10.43 7.58
N ALA A 170 -0.12 -9.25 7.89
CA ALA A 170 -0.82 -7.97 7.70
C ALA A 170 -1.33 -7.74 6.26
N PRO A 171 -0.56 -8.09 5.21
CA PRO A 171 -1.00 -7.89 3.83
C PRO A 171 -2.22 -8.72 3.44
N LEU A 172 -2.54 -9.79 4.16
CA LEU A 172 -3.74 -10.58 3.88
C LEU A 172 -5.01 -9.77 4.17
N PHE A 173 -5.02 -8.93 5.21
CA PHE A 173 -6.15 -8.03 5.48
C PHE A 173 -6.33 -7.02 4.34
N PHE A 174 -5.22 -6.43 3.89
CA PHE A 174 -5.21 -5.51 2.76
C PHE A 174 -5.65 -6.18 1.45
N GLY A 175 -5.15 -7.39 1.17
CA GLY A 175 -5.56 -8.19 0.01
C GLY A 175 -7.04 -8.52 0.04
N VAL A 176 -7.54 -9.04 1.17
CA VAL A 176 -8.96 -9.42 1.33
C VAL A 176 -9.88 -8.21 1.14
N ALA A 177 -9.47 -7.03 1.59
CA ALA A 177 -10.24 -5.81 1.42
C ALA A 177 -10.62 -5.55 -0.05
N HIS A 178 -9.82 -6.01 -1.02
CA HIS A 178 -10.07 -5.80 -2.44
C HIS A 178 -11.07 -6.78 -3.07
N PHE A 179 -11.48 -7.84 -2.37
CA PHE A 179 -12.54 -8.73 -2.87
C PHE A 179 -13.88 -8.02 -3.04
N HIS A 180 -14.07 -6.82 -2.47
CA HIS A 180 -15.26 -6.01 -2.75
C HIS A 180 -15.44 -5.71 -4.26
N HIS A 181 -14.34 -5.70 -5.03
CA HIS A 181 -14.39 -5.54 -6.49
C HIS A 181 -14.99 -6.74 -7.21
N LEU A 182 -14.97 -7.95 -6.62
CA LEU A 182 -15.64 -9.12 -7.18
C LEU A 182 -17.14 -8.85 -7.32
N PHE A 183 -17.76 -8.40 -6.23
CA PHE A 183 -19.18 -8.05 -6.21
C PHE A 183 -19.48 -6.89 -7.16
N GLU A 184 -18.59 -5.90 -7.23
CA GLU A 184 -18.73 -4.79 -8.17
C GLU A 184 -18.71 -5.28 -9.63
N GLN A 185 -17.77 -6.16 -9.99
CA GLN A 185 -17.68 -6.72 -11.34
C GLN A 185 -18.92 -7.56 -11.70
N MET A 186 -19.35 -8.43 -10.79
CA MET A 186 -20.55 -9.25 -10.98
C MET A 186 -21.81 -8.38 -11.15
N SER A 187 -21.95 -7.31 -10.37
CA SER A 187 -23.08 -6.37 -10.52
C SER A 187 -23.10 -5.61 -11.85
N ARG A 188 -21.97 -5.54 -12.56
CA ARG A 188 -21.84 -4.97 -13.91
C ARG A 188 -22.04 -6.01 -15.02
N GLY A 189 -22.42 -7.24 -14.68
CA GLY A 189 -22.67 -8.31 -15.64
C GLY A 189 -21.41 -9.04 -16.12
N VAL A 190 -20.25 -8.85 -15.48
CA VAL A 190 -19.06 -9.65 -15.79
C VAL A 190 -19.31 -11.11 -15.38
N PRO A 191 -19.04 -12.10 -16.25
CA PRO A 191 -19.20 -13.51 -15.91
C PRO A 191 -18.44 -13.88 -14.64
N VAL A 192 -19.06 -14.71 -13.79
CA VAL A 192 -18.53 -15.05 -12.45
C VAL A 192 -17.10 -15.57 -12.52
N MET A 193 -16.80 -16.48 -13.45
CA MET A 193 -15.44 -17.02 -13.59
C MET A 193 -14.42 -15.93 -13.93
N SER A 194 -14.72 -15.04 -14.88
CA SER A 194 -13.84 -13.92 -15.23
C SER A 194 -13.66 -12.95 -14.05
N ALA A 195 -14.75 -12.60 -13.35
CA ALA A 195 -14.70 -11.73 -12.19
C ALA A 195 -13.88 -12.35 -11.04
N LEU A 196 -13.98 -13.68 -10.84
CA LEU A 196 -13.17 -14.44 -9.88
C LEU A 196 -11.69 -14.42 -10.26
N PHE A 197 -11.34 -14.68 -11.52
CA PHE A 197 -9.94 -14.63 -11.97
C PHE A 197 -9.32 -13.25 -11.76
N VAL A 198 -10.03 -12.17 -12.14
CA VAL A 198 -9.56 -10.79 -11.94
C VAL A 198 -9.39 -10.50 -10.45
N SER A 199 -10.34 -10.92 -9.61
CA SER A 199 -10.30 -10.66 -8.17
C SER A 199 -9.20 -11.45 -7.47
N LEU A 200 -8.93 -12.69 -7.87
CA LEU A 200 -7.82 -13.50 -7.35
C LEU A 200 -6.47 -12.95 -7.76
N PHE A 201 -6.34 -12.49 -9.01
CA PHE A 201 -5.14 -11.79 -9.46
C PHE A 201 -4.92 -10.50 -8.65
N GLN A 202 -5.97 -9.69 -8.49
CA GLN A 202 -5.92 -8.48 -7.69
C GLN A 202 -5.53 -8.78 -6.24
N PHE A 203 -6.17 -9.75 -5.59
CA PHE A 203 -5.84 -10.19 -4.23
C PHE A 203 -4.37 -10.61 -4.10
N SER A 204 -3.88 -11.43 -5.03
CA SER A 204 -2.50 -11.94 -4.98
C SER A 204 -1.50 -10.80 -5.14
N PHE A 205 -1.74 -9.91 -6.12
CA PHE A 205 -0.87 -8.78 -6.40
C PHE A 205 -0.88 -7.75 -5.27
N THR A 206 -2.05 -7.39 -4.73
CA THR A 206 -2.15 -6.46 -3.60
C THR A 206 -1.59 -7.05 -2.32
N THR A 207 -1.66 -8.37 -2.12
CA THR A 207 -1.00 -9.05 -0.99
C THR A 207 0.53 -8.97 -1.11
N VAL A 208 1.09 -9.24 -2.29
CA VAL A 208 2.54 -9.14 -2.53
C VAL A 208 3.04 -7.71 -2.36
N PHE A 209 2.36 -6.74 -2.99
CA PHE A 209 2.65 -5.31 -2.78
C PHE A 209 2.51 -4.95 -1.30
N GLY A 210 1.47 -5.46 -0.65
CA GLY A 210 1.21 -5.18 0.74
C GLY A 210 2.30 -5.69 1.68
N ALA A 211 2.92 -6.83 1.37
CA ALA A 211 4.07 -7.35 2.10
C ALA A 211 5.29 -6.45 1.93
N TYR A 212 5.54 -5.96 0.72
CA TYR A 212 6.59 -4.98 0.47
C TYR A 212 6.33 -3.66 1.21
N SER A 213 5.11 -3.13 1.17
CA SER A 213 4.72 -1.93 1.92
C SER A 213 4.91 -2.10 3.43
N THR A 214 4.47 -3.23 4.00
CA THR A 214 4.68 -3.53 5.42
C THR A 214 6.17 -3.67 5.75
N TYR A 215 6.96 -4.28 4.88
CA TYR A 215 8.41 -4.35 5.03
C TYR A 215 9.05 -2.95 5.04
N LEU A 216 8.69 -2.08 4.09
CA LEU A 216 9.16 -0.69 4.08
C LEU A 216 8.78 0.03 5.37
N PHE A 217 7.53 -0.09 5.82
CA PHE A 217 7.05 0.54 7.06
C PHE A 217 7.87 0.09 8.28
N LEU A 218 8.05 -1.22 8.47
CA LEU A 218 8.76 -1.77 9.64
C LEU A 218 10.26 -1.47 9.64
N ARG A 219 10.89 -1.48 8.46
CA ARG A 219 12.32 -1.18 8.30
C ARG A 219 12.61 0.30 8.50
N THR A 220 11.80 1.16 7.87
CA THR A 220 12.02 2.62 7.91
C THR A 220 11.40 3.27 9.13
N GLY A 221 10.38 2.67 9.76
CA GLY A 221 9.62 3.28 10.85
C GLY A 221 8.89 4.56 10.41
N HIS A 222 8.48 4.65 9.15
CA HIS A 222 7.87 5.84 8.56
C HIS A 222 6.64 5.51 7.73
N PHE A 223 5.60 6.34 7.87
CA PHE A 223 4.40 6.31 7.05
C PHE A 223 4.66 6.70 5.59
N PHE A 224 5.53 7.70 5.36
CA PHE A 224 5.80 8.23 4.03
C PHE A 224 6.52 7.25 3.10
N ALA A 225 7.30 6.32 3.65
CA ALA A 225 8.02 5.30 2.88
C ALA A 225 7.09 4.40 2.05
N PRO A 226 6.14 3.66 2.65
CA PRO A 226 5.17 2.90 1.88
C PRO A 226 4.21 3.80 1.09
N LEU A 227 3.82 4.97 1.62
CA LEU A 227 2.88 5.87 0.92
C LEU A 227 3.41 6.29 -0.44
N ILE A 228 4.63 6.83 -0.51
CA ILE A 228 5.19 7.34 -1.77
C ILE A 228 5.48 6.19 -2.74
N ALA A 229 5.95 5.05 -2.23
CA ALA A 229 6.09 3.83 -3.03
C ALA A 229 4.74 3.38 -3.62
N HIS A 230 3.65 3.44 -2.85
CA HIS A 230 2.30 3.12 -3.31
C HIS A 230 1.83 4.09 -4.39
N ILE A 231 1.96 5.40 -4.18
CA ILE A 231 1.60 6.42 -5.17
C ILE A 231 2.33 6.15 -6.50
N PHE A 232 3.63 5.86 -6.43
CA PHE A 232 4.43 5.49 -7.60
C PHE A 232 3.94 4.20 -8.26
N CYS A 233 3.66 3.14 -7.50
CA CYS A 233 3.11 1.90 -8.04
C CYS A 233 1.75 2.09 -8.71
N ASN A 234 0.86 2.93 -8.15
CA ASN A 234 -0.43 3.24 -8.76
C ASN A 234 -0.26 4.05 -10.05
N HIS A 235 0.75 4.92 -10.11
CA HIS A 235 1.08 5.66 -11.33
C HIS A 235 1.62 4.74 -12.44
N MET A 236 2.51 3.81 -12.08
CA MET A 236 3.11 2.88 -13.05
C MET A 236 2.16 1.77 -13.47
N GLY A 237 1.26 1.34 -12.57
CA GLY A 237 0.35 0.22 -12.79
C GLY A 237 1.06 -1.13 -12.87
N PHE A 238 0.30 -2.17 -13.18
CA PHE A 238 0.87 -3.48 -13.46
C PHE A 238 1.56 -3.48 -14.84
N PRO A 239 2.80 -3.99 -14.97
CA PRO A 239 3.49 -4.00 -16.25
C PRO A 239 2.71 -4.74 -17.34
N ASN A 240 2.38 -4.04 -18.42
CA ASN A 240 1.75 -4.66 -19.58
C ASN A 240 2.80 -5.34 -20.47
N PHE A 241 3.12 -6.59 -20.16
CA PHE A 241 4.11 -7.36 -20.93
C PHE A 241 3.73 -7.55 -22.41
N PHE A 242 2.45 -7.43 -22.77
CA PHE A 242 2.02 -7.55 -24.17
C PHE A 242 2.48 -6.35 -25.01
N GLU A 243 2.54 -5.15 -24.43
CA GLU A 243 3.02 -3.93 -25.13
C GLU A 243 4.49 -4.02 -25.51
N VAL A 244 5.29 -4.84 -24.83
CA VAL A 244 6.71 -5.07 -25.14
C VAL A 244 6.89 -5.56 -26.59
N SER A 245 5.91 -6.31 -27.11
CA SER A 245 5.92 -6.79 -28.50
C SER A 245 5.76 -5.69 -29.55
N GLN A 246 5.27 -4.50 -29.16
CA GLN A 246 5.04 -3.38 -30.07
C GLN A 246 6.33 -2.58 -30.33
N PHE A 247 7.36 -2.75 -29.50
CA PHE A 247 8.63 -2.04 -29.65
C PHE A 247 9.55 -2.71 -30.70
N PRO A 248 10.37 -1.92 -31.43
CA PRO A 248 11.44 -2.41 -32.30
C PRO A 248 12.39 -3.37 -31.57
N MET A 249 13.01 -4.28 -32.30
CA MET A 249 13.82 -5.39 -31.75
C MET A 249 14.85 -4.94 -30.71
N MET A 250 15.64 -3.90 -30.99
CA MET A 250 16.68 -3.42 -30.05
C MET A 250 16.08 -2.84 -28.77
N GLN A 251 15.00 -2.04 -28.89
CA GLN A 251 14.30 -1.48 -27.73
C GLN A 251 13.66 -2.57 -26.88
N ARG A 252 13.07 -3.59 -27.53
CA ARG A 252 12.51 -4.77 -26.87
C ARG A 252 13.55 -5.51 -26.03
N ILE A 253 14.74 -5.75 -26.59
CA ILE A 253 15.83 -6.40 -25.87
C ILE A 253 16.21 -5.58 -24.62
N VAL A 254 16.37 -4.26 -24.77
CA VAL A 254 16.69 -3.38 -23.64
C VAL A 254 15.59 -3.40 -22.57
N ILE A 255 14.32 -3.34 -22.95
CA ILE A 255 13.18 -3.43 -22.03
C ILE A 255 13.22 -4.74 -21.24
N LEU A 256 13.39 -5.89 -21.92
CA LEU A 256 13.45 -7.20 -21.28
C LEU A 256 14.65 -7.34 -20.34
N VAL A 257 15.82 -6.83 -20.74
CA VAL A 257 17.01 -6.78 -19.87
C VAL A 257 16.71 -5.93 -18.63
N ASN A 258 16.07 -4.77 -18.77
CA ASN A 258 15.74 -3.90 -17.65
C ASN A 258 14.66 -4.46 -16.70
N PHE A 259 13.76 -5.32 -17.19
CA PHE A 259 12.87 -6.09 -16.31
C PHE A 259 13.66 -7.01 -15.37
N VAL A 260 14.60 -7.78 -15.93
CA VAL A 260 15.42 -8.73 -15.15
C VAL A 260 16.41 -7.99 -14.25
N LEU A 261 17.09 -6.99 -14.80
CA LEU A 261 18.06 -6.18 -14.07
C LEU A 261 17.40 -5.43 -12.91
N GLY A 262 16.21 -4.85 -13.12
CA GLY A 262 15.46 -4.17 -12.07
C GLY A 262 15.14 -5.07 -10.88
N LEU A 263 14.72 -6.31 -11.14
CA LEU A 263 14.47 -7.29 -10.08
C LEU A 263 15.76 -7.67 -9.34
N ILE A 264 16.85 -7.97 -10.06
CA ILE A 264 18.14 -8.34 -9.46
C ILE A 264 18.68 -7.21 -8.58
N LEU A 265 18.68 -5.97 -9.11
CA LEU A 265 19.14 -4.79 -8.38
C LEU A 265 18.26 -4.52 -7.17
N TRP A 266 16.94 -4.58 -7.32
CA TRP A 266 16.01 -4.43 -6.20
C TRP A 266 16.28 -5.46 -5.10
N SER A 267 16.47 -6.75 -5.43
CA SER A 267 16.77 -7.79 -4.45
C SER A 267 18.10 -7.54 -3.72
N TYR A 268 19.14 -7.10 -4.43
CA TYR A 268 20.44 -6.79 -3.83
C TYR A 268 20.38 -5.53 -2.94
N LEU A 269 19.60 -4.52 -3.36
CA LEU A 269 19.50 -3.23 -2.68
C LEU A 269 18.43 -3.20 -1.58
N LEU A 270 17.52 -4.19 -1.53
CA LEU A 270 16.39 -4.21 -0.60
C LEU A 270 16.83 -4.03 0.84
N VAL A 271 17.75 -4.85 1.34
CA VAL A 271 18.25 -4.77 2.72
C VAL A 271 19.09 -3.50 2.98
N PRO A 272 20.13 -3.17 2.20
CA PRO A 272 20.97 -2.01 2.50
C PRO A 272 20.20 -0.69 2.41
N LEU A 273 19.35 -0.49 1.40
CA LEU A 273 18.58 0.75 1.24
C LEU A 273 17.43 0.86 2.22
N THR A 274 17.01 -0.22 2.87
CA THR A 274 16.01 -0.19 3.96
C THR A 274 16.65 -0.36 5.33
N SER A 275 17.95 -0.08 5.48
CA SER A 275 18.61 -0.11 6.79
C SER A 275 17.96 0.88 7.76
N PRO A 276 17.47 0.45 8.94
CA PRO A 276 16.78 1.32 9.90
C PRO A 276 17.57 2.58 10.30
N TYR A 277 18.91 2.47 10.29
CA TYR A 277 19.83 3.56 10.64
C TYR A 277 19.78 4.73 9.66
N ILE A 278 19.50 4.48 8.37
CA ILE A 278 19.36 5.55 7.36
C ILE A 278 18.21 6.49 7.74
N TYR A 279 17.21 5.97 8.46
CA TYR A 279 15.97 6.66 8.74
C TYR A 279 15.88 7.16 10.18
N ASP A 280 16.88 6.98 11.04
CA ASP A 280 16.76 7.18 12.51
C ASP A 280 15.57 6.40 13.11
N ASN A 281 15.34 5.16 12.66
CA ASN A 281 14.27 4.33 13.21
C ASN A 281 14.71 3.73 14.55
N ARG A 282 14.11 4.21 15.65
CA ARG A 282 14.47 3.82 17.02
C ARG A 282 13.74 2.58 17.52
N LEU A 283 12.61 2.23 16.90
CA LEU A 283 11.82 1.05 17.27
C LEU A 283 12.50 -0.26 16.83
N LEU A 284 13.35 -0.20 15.79
CA LEU A 284 14.18 -1.30 15.29
C LEU A 284 13.43 -2.64 15.17
N LEU A 285 12.14 -2.58 14.82
CA LEU A 285 11.23 -3.73 14.79
C LEU A 285 11.72 -4.83 13.82
N LEU A 286 12.40 -4.42 12.74
CA LEU A 286 12.97 -5.34 11.76
C LEU A 286 14.41 -4.90 11.46
N THR A 287 15.38 -5.56 12.10
CA THR A 287 16.83 -5.35 11.92
C THR A 287 17.48 -6.53 11.24
#